data_AF-A0A259D9Z5-F1
#
_entry.id   AF-A0A259D9Z5-F1
#
_cell.length_a   1.000
_cell.length_b   1.000
_cell.length_c   1.000
_cell.angle_alpha   90.00
_cell.angle_beta   90.00
_cell.angle_gamma   90.00
#
_symmetry.space_group_name_H-M   'P 1'
#
loop_
_entity.id
_entity.type
_entity.pdbx_description
1 polymer ?
#
loop_
_entity_poly.entity_id
_entity_poly.type
_entity_poly.pdbx_seq_one_letter_code
_entity_poly.pdbx_strand_id
1 'polypeptide(L)'
;ADDPSTGLGTGNVALYCPATIESIERGESRTRLTLADLRSGRTAHWLAGLHDNAVGVVDGESAADYRLFADAVLQAAAGGKRLLFRSAASLLTALAKLPPQPVAADAFASRVRDQQPGAVIVGSHVAKTTAQLGVLLKQRGVVGLPLDVARLPAGRAELVALLTASIAHAHARGLTPVVFTSRTELKFASTAERLAFGEAVSGTLMDVVRQLPPTLGFLISKGGITSNDVLSTGLALTASRVLGQILPGVTVVQTPADHRLPQMPVVIFPGNVGGDDALAEAYRRLAPSHAAASPAKLAA
;
A
#
# COMPACT_ATOMS: atom_id res chain seq x y z
N ALA A 1 14.79 -4.26 -9.02
CA ALA A 1 16.18 -4.45 -8.56
C ALA A 1 16.53 -3.37 -7.57
N ASP A 2 16.46 -2.11 -7.98
CA ASP A 2 17.07 -0.95 -7.28
C ASP A 2 16.18 -0.35 -6.18
N ASP A 3 15.63 -1.19 -5.30
CA ASP A 3 14.97 -0.68 -4.09
C ASP A 3 16.04 -0.21 -3.08
N PRO A 4 15.96 1.04 -2.58
CA PRO A 4 16.99 1.62 -1.72
C PRO A 4 17.00 1.08 -0.28
N SER A 5 16.08 0.17 0.09
CA SER A 5 16.11 -0.54 1.38
C SER A 5 16.24 -2.06 1.23
N THR A 6 15.68 -2.68 0.19
CA THR A 6 15.68 -4.15 0.02
C THR A 6 15.99 -4.62 -1.41
N GLY A 7 17.00 -4.00 -2.04
CA GLY A 7 17.38 -4.27 -3.43
C GLY A 7 17.46 -5.76 -3.80
N LEU A 8 16.76 -6.13 -4.88
CA LEU A 8 16.66 -7.51 -5.37
C LEU A 8 17.66 -7.75 -6.50
N GLY A 9 18.75 -8.46 -6.20
CA GLY A 9 19.80 -8.81 -7.17
C GLY A 9 19.46 -9.96 -8.13
N THR A 10 18.32 -10.64 -7.95
CA THR A 10 17.86 -11.70 -8.85
C THR A 10 16.34 -11.79 -8.89
N GLY A 11 15.77 -12.11 -10.05
CA GLY A 11 14.35 -12.41 -10.23
C GLY A 11 13.99 -13.87 -9.93
N ASN A 12 14.98 -14.75 -9.73
CA ASN A 12 14.74 -16.16 -9.44
C ASN A 12 14.51 -16.36 -7.94
N VAL A 13 13.26 -16.62 -7.54
CA VAL A 13 12.87 -16.82 -6.13
C VAL A 13 13.61 -18.00 -5.48
N ALA A 14 13.98 -19.04 -6.24
CA ALA A 14 14.75 -20.18 -5.70
C ALA A 14 16.22 -19.82 -5.37
N LEU A 15 16.75 -18.75 -5.97
CA LEU A 15 18.05 -18.17 -5.64
C LEU A 15 17.93 -17.03 -4.61
N TYR A 16 16.85 -16.24 -4.67
CA TYR A 16 16.64 -15.15 -3.72
C TYR A 16 16.27 -15.66 -2.33
N CYS A 17 15.50 -16.75 -2.20
CA CYS A 17 15.03 -17.27 -0.92
C CYS A 17 16.22 -17.53 0.01
N PRO A 18 16.45 -16.65 1.01
CA PRO A 18 17.33 -16.96 2.09
C PRO A 18 16.46 -17.85 2.98
N ALA A 19 16.61 -19.16 2.78
CA ALA A 19 17.06 -19.99 3.88
C ALA A 19 17.86 -19.08 4.86
N THR A 20 17.37 -18.94 6.10
CA THR A 20 18.20 -18.35 7.17
C THR A 20 19.54 -19.06 7.15
N ILE A 21 20.63 -18.41 7.56
CA ILE A 21 21.99 -18.97 7.38
C ILE A 21 22.07 -20.45 7.86
N GLU A 22 21.36 -20.77 8.94
CA GLU A 22 21.12 -22.14 9.46
C GLU A 22 20.56 -23.20 8.47
N SER A 23 19.69 -22.84 7.53
CA SER A 23 19.05 -23.79 6.60
C SER A 23 19.93 -24.11 5.38
N ILE A 24 20.91 -23.26 5.08
CA ILE A 24 22.00 -23.60 4.15
C ILE A 24 22.98 -24.57 4.82
N GLU A 25 23.27 -24.36 6.12
CA GLU A 25 24.14 -25.24 6.92
C GLU A 25 23.55 -26.64 7.16
N ARG A 26 22.24 -26.82 7.02
CA ARG A 26 21.53 -28.12 7.17
C ARG A 26 21.40 -28.94 5.88
N GLY A 27 21.82 -28.42 4.72
CA GLY A 27 21.79 -29.18 3.46
C GLY A 27 20.38 -29.45 2.91
N GLU A 28 19.43 -28.54 3.13
CA GLU A 28 18.02 -28.73 2.72
C GLU A 28 17.86 -28.94 1.20
N SER A 29 17.23 -30.05 0.82
CA SER A 29 16.90 -30.36 -0.57
C SER A 29 15.89 -29.36 -1.12
N ARG A 30 16.22 -28.75 -2.28
CA ARG A 30 15.37 -27.78 -2.97
C ARG A 30 14.71 -28.43 -4.16
N THR A 31 13.37 -28.39 -4.23
CA THR A 31 12.61 -28.88 -5.38
C THR A 31 11.73 -27.78 -5.97
N ARG A 32 11.40 -27.88 -7.26
CA ARG A 32 10.52 -26.94 -7.95
C ARG A 32 9.32 -27.68 -8.53
N LEU A 33 8.12 -27.20 -8.22
CA LEU A 33 6.90 -27.56 -8.94
C LEU A 33 6.80 -26.62 -10.15
N THR A 34 7.07 -27.12 -11.35
CA THR A 34 6.97 -26.29 -12.54
C THR A 34 5.51 -26.02 -12.90
N LEU A 35 5.29 -24.98 -13.69
CA LEU A 35 3.96 -24.65 -14.20
C LEU A 35 3.31 -25.80 -14.99
N ALA A 36 4.13 -26.59 -15.70
CA ALA A 36 3.67 -27.78 -16.42
C ALA A 36 3.27 -28.92 -15.46
N ASP A 37 4.03 -29.13 -14.39
CA ASP A 37 3.70 -30.13 -13.35
C ASP A 37 2.39 -29.77 -12.62
N LEU A 38 2.24 -28.49 -12.27
CA LEU A 38 1.06 -27.93 -11.61
C LEU A 38 -0.20 -28.11 -12.48
N ARG A 39 -0.14 -27.68 -13.74
CA ARG A 39 -1.28 -27.75 -14.69
C ARG A 39 -1.60 -29.18 -15.14
N SER A 40 -0.68 -30.14 -14.98
CA SER A 40 -0.90 -31.57 -15.28
C SER A 40 -1.28 -32.41 -14.05
N GLY A 41 -1.56 -31.78 -12.90
CA GLY A 41 -2.04 -32.47 -11.70
C GLY A 41 -0.97 -33.20 -10.89
N ARG A 42 0.32 -33.01 -11.20
CA ARG A 42 1.43 -33.67 -10.46
C ARG A 42 1.67 -33.12 -9.05
N THR A 43 0.97 -32.04 -8.67
CA THR A 43 1.11 -31.35 -7.37
C THR A 43 0.93 -32.29 -6.17
N ALA A 44 -0.04 -33.20 -6.16
CA ALA A 44 -0.27 -34.10 -5.03
C ALA A 44 0.93 -35.06 -4.80
N HIS A 45 1.46 -35.63 -5.88
CA HIS A 45 2.66 -36.47 -5.85
C HIS A 45 3.90 -35.67 -5.40
N TRP A 46 4.07 -34.46 -5.92
CA TRP A 46 5.16 -33.57 -5.52
C TRP A 46 5.10 -33.20 -4.03
N LEU A 47 3.92 -32.82 -3.52
CA LEU A 47 3.68 -32.55 -2.09
C LEU A 47 3.92 -33.79 -1.21
N ALA A 48 3.59 -34.99 -1.69
CA ALA A 48 3.89 -36.23 -0.98
C ALA A 48 5.41 -36.39 -0.79
N GLY A 49 6.20 -36.14 -1.85
CA GLY A 49 7.67 -36.22 -1.85
C GLY A 49 8.41 -35.17 -1.00
N LEU A 50 7.75 -34.13 -0.49
CA LEU A 50 8.38 -33.16 0.43
C LEU A 50 8.47 -33.73 1.86
N HIS A 51 9.57 -34.41 2.19
CA HIS A 51 9.89 -34.88 3.54
C HIS A 51 11.02 -34.03 4.17
N ASP A 52 11.27 -34.23 5.47
CA ASP A 52 12.42 -33.65 6.21
C ASP A 52 12.63 -32.13 6.04
N ASN A 53 11.52 -31.37 6.02
CA ASN A 53 11.47 -29.93 5.80
C ASN A 53 12.05 -29.44 4.45
N ALA A 54 12.08 -30.30 3.42
CA ALA A 54 12.52 -29.94 2.08
C ALA A 54 11.80 -28.69 1.53
N VAL A 55 12.57 -27.76 0.95
CA VAL A 55 12.07 -26.46 0.48
C VAL A 55 11.55 -26.60 -0.95
N GLY A 56 10.24 -26.38 -1.11
CA GLY A 56 9.56 -26.35 -2.40
C GLY A 56 9.36 -24.94 -2.93
N VAL A 57 9.73 -24.70 -4.20
CA VAL A 57 9.38 -23.47 -4.95
C VAL A 57 8.29 -23.81 -5.98
N VAL A 58 7.29 -22.96 -6.09
CA VAL A 58 6.09 -23.21 -6.92
C VAL A 58 5.95 -22.12 -7.96
N ASP A 59 5.86 -22.51 -9.23
CA ASP A 59 5.52 -21.61 -10.33
C ASP A 59 4.02 -21.25 -10.28
N GLY A 60 3.68 -20.03 -10.72
CA GLY A 60 2.29 -19.61 -10.91
C GLY A 60 2.22 -18.28 -11.66
N GLU A 61 1.33 -18.20 -12.65
CA GLU A 61 1.12 -17.00 -13.48
C GLU A 61 -0.26 -16.40 -13.26
N SER A 62 -1.24 -17.23 -12.91
CA SER A 62 -2.64 -16.88 -12.84
C SER A 62 -3.29 -17.27 -11.51
N ALA A 63 -4.44 -16.67 -11.21
CA ALA A 63 -5.29 -17.09 -10.09
C ALA A 63 -5.79 -18.55 -10.22
N ALA A 64 -5.81 -19.12 -11.44
CA ALA A 64 -6.15 -20.53 -11.63
C ALA A 64 -5.04 -21.46 -11.16
N ASP A 65 -3.78 -21.13 -11.44
CA ASP A 65 -2.60 -21.88 -10.99
C ASP A 65 -2.56 -21.95 -9.45
N TYR A 66 -2.76 -20.82 -8.77
CA TYR A 66 -2.80 -20.79 -7.31
C TYR A 66 -4.00 -21.55 -6.72
N ARG A 67 -5.15 -21.62 -7.40
CA ARG A 67 -6.28 -22.48 -6.98
C ARG A 67 -5.94 -23.96 -7.08
N LEU A 68 -5.39 -24.41 -8.22
CA LEU A 68 -4.94 -25.80 -8.39
C LEU A 68 -3.93 -26.21 -7.31
N PHE A 69 -2.99 -25.33 -7.00
CA PHE A 69 -2.02 -25.56 -5.93
C PHE A 69 -2.68 -25.59 -4.54
N ALA A 70 -3.56 -24.63 -4.24
CA ALA A 70 -4.27 -24.54 -2.98
C ALA A 70 -5.17 -25.76 -2.70
N ASP A 71 -5.90 -26.25 -3.70
CA ASP A 71 -6.75 -27.44 -3.56
C ASP A 71 -5.93 -28.69 -3.23
N ALA A 72 -4.79 -28.90 -3.91
CA ALA A 72 -3.87 -30.00 -3.61
C ALA A 72 -3.21 -29.86 -2.22
N VAL A 73 -2.87 -28.63 -1.81
CA VAL A 73 -2.36 -28.33 -0.45
C VAL A 73 -3.40 -28.66 0.61
N LEU A 74 -4.66 -28.27 0.42
CA LEU A 74 -5.75 -28.53 1.37
C LEU A 74 -6.03 -30.04 1.50
N GLN A 75 -5.97 -30.79 0.40
CA GLN A 75 -6.07 -32.25 0.41
C GLN A 75 -4.89 -32.90 1.16
N ALA A 76 -3.66 -32.48 0.89
CA ALA A 76 -2.47 -32.98 1.60
C ALA A 76 -2.53 -32.66 3.11
N ALA A 77 -3.00 -31.46 3.47
CA ALA A 77 -3.16 -31.03 4.86
C ALA A 77 -4.26 -31.83 5.59
N ALA A 78 -5.38 -32.13 4.92
CA ALA A 78 -6.41 -33.04 5.44
C ALA A 78 -5.87 -34.47 5.65
N GLY A 79 -4.90 -34.90 4.84
CA GLY A 79 -4.12 -36.13 5.04
C GLY A 79 -3.01 -36.04 6.10
N GLY A 80 -2.94 -34.95 6.89
CA GLY A 80 -1.98 -34.77 7.98
C GLY A 80 -0.65 -34.11 7.59
N LYS A 81 -0.45 -33.71 6.32
CA LYS A 81 0.75 -32.97 5.91
C LYS A 81 0.79 -31.59 6.57
N ARG A 82 1.92 -31.22 7.16
CA ARG A 82 2.16 -29.86 7.68
C ARG A 82 3.08 -29.11 6.72
N LEU A 83 2.71 -27.88 6.35
CA LEU A 83 3.38 -27.06 5.35
C LEU A 83 3.51 -25.63 5.87
N LEU A 84 4.67 -25.00 5.65
CA LEU A 84 4.93 -23.60 5.99
C LEU A 84 5.07 -22.78 4.70
N PHE A 85 4.29 -21.72 4.56
CA PHE A 85 4.26 -20.90 3.34
C PHE A 85 4.93 -19.54 3.54
N ARG A 86 5.94 -19.25 2.71
CA ARG A 86 6.45 -17.88 2.48
C ARG A 86 5.93 -17.43 1.12
N SER A 87 4.89 -16.59 1.11
CA SER A 87 4.16 -16.26 -0.12
C SER A 87 3.55 -14.85 -0.09
N ALA A 88 3.16 -14.35 -1.27
CA ALA A 88 2.35 -13.15 -1.40
C ALA A 88 0.84 -13.47 -1.23
N ALA A 89 0.03 -12.42 -1.08
CA ALA A 89 -1.41 -12.52 -0.79
C ALA A 89 -2.22 -13.43 -1.74
N SER A 90 -1.80 -13.61 -2.98
CA SER A 90 -2.47 -14.47 -3.98
C SER A 90 -2.65 -15.91 -3.51
N LEU A 91 -1.67 -16.47 -2.78
CA LEU A 91 -1.79 -17.84 -2.25
C LEU A 91 -2.80 -17.91 -1.09
N LEU A 92 -2.79 -16.92 -0.18
CA LEU A 92 -3.77 -16.84 0.90
C LEU A 92 -5.19 -16.73 0.36
N THR A 93 -5.41 -15.91 -0.68
CA THR A 93 -6.71 -15.79 -1.36
C THR A 93 -7.21 -17.12 -1.92
N ALA A 94 -6.31 -17.93 -2.50
CA ALA A 94 -6.65 -19.24 -3.04
C ALA A 94 -6.94 -20.27 -1.93
N LEU A 95 -6.10 -20.33 -0.89
CA LEU A 95 -6.27 -21.24 0.26
C LEU A 95 -7.55 -20.96 1.06
N ALA A 96 -7.84 -19.68 1.32
CA ALA A 96 -9.02 -19.28 2.08
C ALA A 96 -10.31 -19.25 1.24
N LYS A 97 -10.23 -19.54 -0.08
CA LYS A 97 -11.35 -19.54 -1.03
C LYS A 97 -12.23 -18.29 -0.91
N LEU A 98 -11.58 -17.13 -0.80
CA LEU A 98 -12.26 -15.87 -0.50
C LEU A 98 -13.32 -15.53 -1.57
N PRO A 99 -14.49 -14.99 -1.16
CA PRO A 99 -15.48 -14.49 -2.11
C PRO A 99 -14.95 -13.28 -2.89
N PRO A 100 -15.66 -12.83 -3.95
CA PRO A 100 -15.42 -11.54 -4.57
C PRO A 100 -15.36 -10.42 -3.52
N GLN A 101 -14.53 -9.40 -3.78
CA GLN A 101 -14.33 -8.32 -2.82
C GLN A 101 -15.65 -7.55 -2.51
N PRO A 102 -15.89 -7.11 -1.26
CA PRO A 102 -17.17 -6.51 -0.85
C PRO A 102 -17.60 -5.23 -1.61
N VAL A 103 -16.65 -4.53 -2.22
CA VAL A 103 -16.90 -3.31 -3.02
C VAL A 103 -16.17 -3.45 -4.35
N ALA A 104 -16.90 -3.35 -5.47
CA ALA A 104 -16.29 -3.34 -6.79
C ALA A 104 -15.33 -2.15 -6.97
N ALA A 105 -14.26 -2.31 -7.74
CA ALA A 105 -13.15 -1.37 -7.78
C ALA A 105 -13.52 0.01 -8.36
N ASP A 106 -14.56 0.07 -9.18
CA ASP A 106 -15.22 1.25 -9.75
C ASP A 106 -16.33 1.83 -8.84
N ALA A 107 -16.90 1.04 -7.95
CA ALA A 107 -17.99 1.44 -7.06
C ALA A 107 -17.53 2.21 -5.79
N PHE A 108 -16.24 2.48 -5.61
CA PHE A 108 -15.72 3.11 -4.38
C PHE A 108 -16.22 4.54 -4.13
N ALA A 109 -16.64 5.29 -5.15
CA ALA A 109 -17.31 6.59 -4.98
C ALA A 109 -18.58 6.50 -4.09
N SER A 110 -19.29 5.37 -4.10
CA SER A 110 -20.44 5.12 -3.21
C SER A 110 -20.08 4.98 -1.72
N ARG A 111 -18.79 4.86 -1.41
CA ARG A 111 -18.27 4.75 -0.03
C ARG A 111 -17.67 6.07 0.48
N VAL A 112 -17.59 7.11 -0.34
CA VAL A 112 -17.14 8.44 0.06
C VAL A 112 -18.19 9.08 0.97
N ARG A 113 -17.79 9.47 2.18
CA ARG A 113 -18.69 10.07 3.17
C ARG A 113 -19.27 11.38 2.63
N ASP A 114 -20.58 11.50 2.68
CA ASP A 114 -21.34 12.72 2.37
C ASP A 114 -21.01 13.36 1.00
N GLN A 115 -20.42 12.57 0.08
CA GLN A 115 -19.83 13.00 -1.19
C GLN A 115 -18.82 14.17 -1.06
N GLN A 116 -18.17 14.28 0.10
CA GLN A 116 -17.20 15.33 0.41
C GLN A 116 -15.81 15.07 -0.19
N PRO A 117 -14.97 16.11 -0.37
CA PRO A 117 -13.57 15.94 -0.75
C PRO A 117 -12.81 15.06 0.26
N GLY A 118 -11.79 14.37 -0.24
CA GLY A 118 -10.84 13.64 0.58
C GLY A 118 -9.57 14.42 0.85
N ALA A 119 -8.55 13.73 1.38
CA ALA A 119 -7.17 14.20 1.34
C ALA A 119 -6.24 13.11 0.81
N VAL A 120 -5.05 13.49 0.33
CA VAL A 120 -3.98 12.57 -0.06
C VAL A 120 -2.71 12.91 0.71
N ILE A 121 -2.05 11.90 1.28
CA ILE A 121 -0.80 12.03 2.04
C ILE A 121 0.30 11.24 1.31
N VAL A 122 1.38 11.90 0.92
CA VAL A 122 2.49 11.32 0.15
C VAL A 122 3.82 11.56 0.87
N GLY A 123 4.33 10.54 1.57
CA GLY A 123 5.55 10.63 2.37
C GLY A 123 6.81 10.04 1.70
N SER A 124 6.78 9.79 0.39
CA SER A 124 7.85 9.04 -0.31
C SER A 124 8.43 9.81 -1.50
N HIS A 125 9.76 9.84 -1.57
CA HIS A 125 10.53 10.56 -2.61
C HIS A 125 11.01 9.69 -3.78
N VAL A 126 10.65 8.41 -3.84
CA VAL A 126 11.09 7.52 -4.93
C VAL A 126 10.55 8.02 -6.28
N ALA A 127 11.35 7.88 -7.35
CA ALA A 127 11.04 8.41 -8.68
C ALA A 127 9.63 8.07 -9.19
N LYS A 128 9.14 6.85 -8.90
CA LYS A 128 7.79 6.39 -9.24
C LYS A 128 6.68 7.16 -8.52
N THR A 129 6.84 7.42 -7.22
CA THR A 129 5.90 8.26 -6.45
C THR A 129 5.94 9.71 -6.96
N THR A 130 7.11 10.21 -7.34
CA THR A 130 7.30 11.53 -7.96
C THR A 130 6.53 11.68 -9.29
N ALA A 131 6.60 10.67 -10.16
CA ALA A 131 5.82 10.63 -11.41
C ALA A 131 4.30 10.57 -11.13
N GLN A 132 3.88 9.65 -10.26
CA GLN A 132 2.47 9.48 -9.87
C GLN A 132 1.85 10.75 -9.26
N LEU A 133 2.60 11.43 -8.39
CA LEU A 133 2.21 12.73 -7.83
C LEU A 133 2.09 13.81 -8.92
N GLY A 134 2.99 13.80 -9.91
CA GLY A 134 2.95 14.73 -11.06
C GLY A 134 1.72 14.55 -11.96
N VAL A 135 1.11 13.37 -12.01
CA VAL A 135 -0.16 13.12 -12.71
C VAL A 135 -1.36 13.48 -11.82
N LEU A 136 -1.30 13.18 -10.51
CA LEU A 136 -2.34 13.55 -9.54
C LEU A 136 -2.53 15.06 -9.44
N LEU A 137 -1.46 15.85 -9.37
CA LEU A 137 -1.52 17.31 -9.25
C LEU A 137 -2.09 18.02 -10.50
N LYS A 138 -2.26 17.29 -11.62
CA LYS A 138 -2.95 17.78 -12.84
C LYS A 138 -4.44 17.47 -12.83
N GLN A 139 -4.94 16.68 -11.88
CA GLN A 139 -6.36 16.40 -11.77
C GLN A 139 -7.12 17.64 -11.31
N ARG A 140 -8.38 17.74 -11.74
CA ARG A 140 -9.31 18.79 -11.30
C ARG A 140 -9.74 18.53 -9.86
N GLY A 141 -10.08 19.61 -9.15
CA GLY A 141 -10.42 19.52 -7.73
C GLY A 141 -9.24 19.22 -6.80
N VAL A 142 -8.03 19.02 -7.32
CA VAL A 142 -6.82 18.74 -6.51
C VAL A 142 -6.03 20.03 -6.26
N VAL A 143 -5.50 20.18 -5.05
CA VAL A 143 -4.52 21.23 -4.70
C VAL A 143 -3.31 20.64 -3.98
N GLY A 144 -2.11 21.00 -4.42
CA GLY A 144 -0.86 20.52 -3.83
C GLY A 144 -0.43 21.37 -2.63
N LEU A 145 -0.10 20.72 -1.52
CA LEU A 145 0.40 21.33 -0.29
C LEU A 145 1.78 20.75 0.05
N PRO A 146 2.89 21.39 -0.38
CA PRO A 146 4.23 20.91 -0.06
C PRO A 146 4.55 21.11 1.43
N LEU A 147 4.94 20.04 2.11
CA LEU A 147 5.56 20.08 3.42
C LEU A 147 7.06 20.33 3.21
N ASP A 148 7.54 21.51 3.60
CA ASP A 148 8.96 21.82 3.48
C ASP A 148 9.80 21.12 4.53
N VAL A 149 10.46 20.03 4.14
CA VAL A 149 11.26 19.19 5.04
C VAL A 149 12.49 19.91 5.58
N ALA A 150 12.99 20.95 4.89
CA ALA A 150 14.16 21.72 5.33
C ALA A 150 13.92 22.52 6.62
N ARG A 151 12.66 22.76 6.99
CA ARG A 151 12.27 23.44 8.23
C ARG A 151 12.18 22.50 9.44
N LEU A 152 12.37 21.19 9.26
CA LEU A 152 12.29 20.21 10.35
C LEU A 152 13.66 19.97 11.00
N PRO A 153 13.70 19.69 12.33
CA PRO A 153 12.57 19.54 13.23
C PRO A 153 12.03 20.87 13.82
N ALA A 154 12.83 21.96 13.79
CA ALA A 154 12.54 23.18 14.56
C ALA A 154 11.20 23.85 14.22
N GLY A 155 10.81 23.89 12.95
CA GLY A 155 9.57 24.48 12.46
C GLY A 155 8.35 23.55 12.51
N ARG A 156 8.41 22.37 13.15
CA ARG A 156 7.33 21.35 13.11
C ARG A 156 5.97 21.90 13.50
N ALA A 157 5.86 22.61 14.63
CA ALA A 157 4.59 23.13 15.12
C ALA A 157 3.94 24.13 14.14
N GLU A 158 4.74 25.04 13.58
CA GLU A 158 4.28 26.05 12.62
C GLU A 158 3.89 25.41 11.27
N LEU A 159 4.68 24.45 10.78
CA LEU A 159 4.37 23.67 9.57
C LEU A 159 3.05 22.91 9.72
N VAL A 160 2.84 22.24 10.87
CA VAL A 160 1.61 21.50 11.15
C VAL A 160 0.40 22.45 11.18
N ALA A 161 0.52 23.60 11.84
CA ALA A 161 -0.55 24.60 11.89
C ALA A 161 -0.89 25.15 10.49
N LEU A 162 0.14 25.51 9.71
CA LEU A 162 -0.01 26.02 8.34
C LEU A 162 -0.67 24.99 7.42
N LEU A 163 -0.16 23.75 7.40
CA LEU A 163 -0.72 22.68 6.57
C LEU A 163 -2.16 22.34 6.98
N THR A 164 -2.45 22.27 8.28
CA THR A 164 -3.80 22.01 8.79
C THR A 164 -4.79 23.10 8.35
N ALA A 165 -4.39 24.38 8.48
CA ALA A 165 -5.21 25.50 8.02
C ALA A 165 -5.43 25.47 6.48
N SER A 166 -4.39 25.18 5.70
CA SER A 166 -4.49 25.04 4.24
C SER A 166 -5.38 23.86 3.81
N ILE A 167 -5.30 22.73 4.50
CA ILE A 167 -6.16 21.55 4.29
C ILE A 167 -7.62 21.91 4.57
N ALA A 168 -7.90 22.55 5.71
CA ALA A 168 -9.25 22.96 6.09
C ALA A 168 -9.84 23.96 5.08
N HIS A 169 -9.04 24.94 4.62
CA HIS A 169 -9.45 25.90 3.59
C HIS A 169 -9.74 25.22 2.23
N ALA A 170 -8.89 24.29 1.79
CA ALA A 170 -9.08 23.54 0.55
C ALA A 170 -10.36 22.69 0.61
N HIS A 171 -10.53 21.92 1.69
CA HIS A 171 -11.68 21.05 1.93
C HIS A 171 -13.00 21.85 1.94
N ALA A 172 -13.04 22.97 2.66
CA ALA A 172 -14.20 23.87 2.72
C ALA A 172 -14.58 24.48 1.35
N ARG A 173 -13.68 24.46 0.37
CA ARG A 173 -13.91 24.93 -1.00
C ARG A 173 -14.22 23.81 -2.00
N GLY A 174 -14.46 22.58 -1.54
CA GLY A 174 -14.71 21.45 -2.41
C GLY A 174 -13.46 20.90 -3.11
N LEU A 175 -12.26 21.17 -2.56
CA LEU A 175 -10.99 20.71 -3.11
C LEU A 175 -10.38 19.60 -2.26
N THR A 176 -9.72 18.65 -2.90
CA THR A 176 -8.92 17.58 -2.29
C THR A 176 -7.46 18.05 -2.11
N PRO A 177 -7.01 18.37 -0.89
CA PRO A 177 -5.61 18.67 -0.62
C PRO A 177 -4.72 17.42 -0.74
N VAL A 178 -3.57 17.60 -1.36
CA VAL A 178 -2.51 16.60 -1.53
C VAL A 178 -1.27 17.09 -0.76
N VAL A 179 -1.07 16.56 0.44
CA VAL A 179 0.13 16.83 1.25
C VAL A 179 1.27 15.95 0.76
N PHE A 180 2.39 16.55 0.39
CA PHE A 180 3.58 15.81 -0.03
C PHE A 180 4.86 16.46 0.49
N THR A 181 5.87 15.66 0.81
CA THR A 181 7.17 16.16 1.28
C THR A 181 7.96 16.86 0.15
N SER A 182 8.61 17.98 0.47
CA SER A 182 9.41 18.76 -0.50
C SER A 182 10.62 17.96 -0.99
N ARG A 183 10.93 18.05 -2.29
CA ARG A 183 11.90 17.16 -2.96
C ARG A 183 13.35 17.64 -2.83
N THR A 184 13.68 18.33 -1.74
CA THR A 184 15.02 18.84 -1.46
C THR A 184 15.92 17.66 -1.06
N GLU A 185 17.03 17.46 -1.78
CA GLU A 185 17.99 16.42 -1.44
C GLU A 185 18.80 16.83 -0.20
N LEU A 186 18.45 16.28 0.95
CA LEU A 186 19.17 16.46 2.20
C LEU A 186 20.26 15.40 2.35
N LYS A 187 21.48 15.85 2.63
CA LYS A 187 22.64 15.00 2.93
C LYS A 187 22.75 14.84 4.44
N PHE A 188 22.96 13.61 4.89
CA PHE A 188 23.13 13.25 6.30
C PHE A 188 24.53 12.67 6.50
N ALA A 189 25.16 12.94 7.66
CA ALA A 189 26.49 12.40 7.95
C ALA A 189 26.43 10.92 8.36
N SER A 190 25.27 10.43 8.79
CA SER A 190 25.06 9.04 9.19
C SER A 190 23.68 8.48 8.81
N THR A 191 23.58 7.14 8.76
CA THR A 191 22.30 6.43 8.62
C THR A 191 21.35 6.72 9.78
N ALA A 192 21.89 6.94 11.00
CA ALA A 192 21.11 7.26 12.18
C ALA A 192 20.43 8.64 12.09
N GLU A 193 21.16 9.67 11.64
CA GLU A 193 20.58 10.99 11.35
C GLU A 193 19.49 10.91 10.27
N ARG A 194 19.73 10.15 9.19
CA ARG A 194 18.74 9.96 8.12
C ARG A 194 17.47 9.29 8.64
N LEU A 195 17.60 8.32 9.55
CA LEU A 195 16.45 7.64 10.18
C LEU A 195 15.69 8.60 11.10
N ALA A 196 16.38 9.27 12.02
CA ALA A 196 15.77 10.25 12.93
C ALA A 196 15.07 11.41 12.19
N PHE A 197 15.63 11.83 11.05
CA PHE A 197 14.98 12.80 10.17
C PHE A 197 13.71 12.22 9.50
N GLY A 198 13.77 10.97 9.03
CA GLY A 198 12.60 10.25 8.51
C GLY A 198 11.48 10.12 9.54
N GLU A 199 11.82 9.85 10.80
CA GLU A 199 10.90 9.82 11.93
C GLU A 199 10.29 11.21 12.21
N ALA A 200 11.10 12.28 12.17
CA ALA A 200 10.61 13.64 12.33
C ALA A 200 9.64 14.05 11.21
N VAL A 201 9.93 13.66 9.95
CA VAL A 201 9.04 13.86 8.81
C VAL A 201 7.74 13.07 8.96
N SER A 202 7.81 11.76 9.30
CA SER A 202 6.61 10.94 9.48
C SER A 202 5.76 11.46 10.65
N GLY A 203 6.37 11.77 11.78
CA GLY A 203 5.69 12.37 12.94
C GLY A 203 4.97 13.68 12.60
N THR A 204 5.60 14.54 11.81
CA THR A 204 4.98 15.79 11.31
C THR A 204 3.76 15.50 10.43
N LEU A 205 3.85 14.52 9.51
CA LEU A 205 2.70 14.08 8.72
C LEU A 205 1.59 13.50 9.61
N MET A 206 1.91 12.77 10.68
CA MET A 206 0.90 12.22 11.59
C MET A 206 0.18 13.29 12.40
N ASP A 207 0.87 14.36 12.80
CA ASP A 207 0.24 15.51 13.47
C ASP A 207 -0.74 16.24 12.55
N VAL A 208 -0.43 16.32 11.24
CA VAL A 208 -1.36 16.81 10.21
C VAL A 208 -2.53 15.84 10.04
N VAL A 209 -2.29 14.52 9.96
CA VAL A 209 -3.36 13.51 9.81
C VAL A 209 -4.35 13.57 10.98
N ARG A 210 -3.87 13.74 12.22
CA ARG A 210 -4.69 13.90 13.43
C ARG A 210 -5.64 15.09 13.37
N GLN A 211 -5.28 16.13 12.64
CA GLN A 211 -6.04 17.39 12.51
C GLN A 211 -6.81 17.51 11.19
N LEU A 212 -6.88 16.45 10.37
CA LEU A 212 -7.74 16.42 9.18
C LEU A 212 -9.21 16.73 9.53
N PRO A 213 -9.91 17.55 8.71
CA PRO A 213 -11.31 17.93 8.91
C PRO A 213 -12.23 16.74 9.21
N PRO A 214 -13.14 16.82 10.22
CA PRO A 214 -14.02 15.71 10.59
C PRO A 214 -14.99 15.30 9.47
N THR A 215 -15.24 16.17 8.50
CA THR A 215 -16.11 15.96 7.32
C THR A 215 -15.37 15.41 6.10
N LEU A 216 -14.13 14.90 6.26
CA LEU A 216 -13.38 14.30 5.15
C LEU A 216 -14.11 13.10 4.53
N GLY A 217 -14.25 13.11 3.20
CA GLY A 217 -14.94 12.07 2.43
C GLY A 217 -14.17 10.75 2.32
N PHE A 218 -12.84 10.85 2.14
CA PHE A 218 -11.90 9.73 2.02
C PHE A 218 -10.47 10.15 2.36
N LEU A 219 -9.57 9.20 2.57
CA LEU A 219 -8.13 9.44 2.69
C LEU A 219 -7.34 8.52 1.76
N ILE A 220 -6.35 9.03 1.04
CA ILE A 220 -5.37 8.20 0.30
C ILE A 220 -3.99 8.40 0.95
N SER A 221 -3.35 7.31 1.36
CA SER A 221 -1.94 7.34 1.80
C SER A 221 -1.05 6.65 0.77
N LYS A 222 0.09 7.27 0.43
CA LYS A 222 1.07 6.76 -0.53
C LYS A 222 2.43 6.54 0.11
N GLY A 223 2.87 5.28 0.12
CA GLY A 223 4.13 4.81 0.69
C GLY A 223 3.91 3.68 1.70
N GLY A 224 4.85 2.74 1.82
CA GLY A 224 4.71 1.60 2.73
C GLY A 224 4.66 2.02 4.19
N ILE A 225 5.75 2.61 4.69
CA ILE A 225 5.87 3.16 6.04
C ILE A 225 4.79 4.23 6.27
N THR A 226 4.66 5.20 5.36
CA THR A 226 3.65 6.28 5.47
C THR A 226 2.23 5.74 5.66
N SER A 227 1.83 4.68 4.97
CA SER A 227 0.46 4.13 5.11
C SER A 227 0.27 3.31 6.38
N ASN A 228 1.32 2.64 6.87
CA ASN A 228 1.31 2.05 8.20
C ASN A 228 1.11 3.14 9.27
N ASP A 229 1.88 4.22 9.19
CA ASP A 229 1.87 5.29 10.18
C ASP A 229 0.56 6.08 10.15
N VAL A 230 0.02 6.36 8.94
CA VAL A 230 -1.31 6.96 8.76
C VAL A 230 -2.39 6.16 9.50
N LEU A 231 -2.39 4.84 9.38
CA LEU A 231 -3.39 3.99 10.06
C LEU A 231 -3.15 3.88 11.57
N SER A 232 -1.93 3.51 11.97
CA SER A 232 -1.57 3.17 13.35
C SER A 232 -1.40 4.39 14.26
N THR A 233 -0.94 5.51 13.72
CA THR A 233 -0.40 6.64 14.50
C THR A 233 -1.15 7.95 14.20
N GLY A 234 -1.47 8.22 12.93
CA GLY A 234 -2.23 9.40 12.51
C GLY A 234 -3.75 9.27 12.72
N LEU A 235 -4.31 8.11 12.39
CA LEU A 235 -5.71 7.74 12.64
C LEU A 235 -5.89 6.91 13.92
N ALA A 236 -4.81 6.42 14.55
CA ALA A 236 -4.85 5.64 15.79
C ALA A 236 -5.81 4.42 15.74
N LEU A 237 -5.87 3.73 14.58
CA LEU A 237 -6.75 2.59 14.39
C LEU A 237 -6.18 1.33 15.03
N THR A 238 -6.89 0.78 16.01
CA THR A 238 -6.62 -0.54 16.61
C THR A 238 -7.09 -1.69 15.71
N ALA A 239 -8.13 -1.45 14.90
CA ALA A 239 -8.64 -2.36 13.88
C ALA A 239 -9.23 -1.56 12.71
N SER A 240 -9.30 -2.19 11.54
CA SER A 240 -10.00 -1.62 10.36
C SER A 240 -10.63 -2.74 9.53
N ARG A 241 -11.72 -2.43 8.84
CA ARG A 241 -12.39 -3.39 7.94
C ARG A 241 -11.86 -3.23 6.52
N VAL A 242 -11.34 -4.29 5.91
CA VAL A 242 -11.00 -4.31 4.48
C VAL A 242 -12.29 -4.27 3.66
N LEU A 243 -12.41 -3.29 2.76
CA LEU A 243 -13.54 -3.14 1.84
C LEU A 243 -13.28 -3.80 0.47
N GLY A 244 -12.01 -3.99 0.12
CA GLY A 244 -11.57 -4.53 -1.17
C GLY A 244 -10.34 -3.81 -1.69
N GLN A 245 -10.10 -3.89 -2.99
CA GLN A 245 -9.03 -3.20 -3.69
C GLN A 245 -9.62 -2.21 -4.71
N ILE A 246 -9.16 -0.95 -4.65
CA ILE A 246 -9.56 0.10 -5.62
C ILE A 246 -8.78 -0.02 -6.92
N LEU A 247 -7.57 -0.58 -6.85
CA LEU A 247 -6.72 -1.03 -7.96
C LEU A 247 -6.01 -2.32 -7.54
N PRO A 248 -5.56 -3.18 -8.46
CA PRO A 248 -4.80 -4.38 -8.11
C PRO A 248 -3.60 -4.08 -7.20
N GLY A 249 -3.61 -4.63 -5.98
CA GLY A 249 -2.57 -4.38 -4.97
C GLY A 249 -2.71 -3.05 -4.20
N VAL A 250 -3.79 -2.30 -4.38
CA VAL A 250 -4.10 -1.06 -3.64
C VAL A 250 -5.38 -1.28 -2.82
N THR A 251 -5.20 -1.54 -1.52
CA THR A 251 -6.28 -1.93 -0.61
C THR A 251 -7.03 -0.69 -0.09
N VAL A 252 -8.35 -0.81 0.07
CA VAL A 252 -9.18 0.15 0.81
C VAL A 252 -9.64 -0.49 2.12
N VAL A 253 -9.37 0.19 3.22
CA VAL A 253 -9.93 -0.14 4.54
C VAL A 253 -10.94 0.92 4.96
N GLN A 254 -11.73 0.63 5.99
CA GLN A 254 -12.69 1.55 6.58
C GLN A 254 -12.36 1.79 8.05
N THR A 255 -12.45 3.05 8.47
CA THR A 255 -12.41 3.40 9.90
C THR A 255 -13.65 2.85 10.63
N PRO A 256 -13.55 2.57 11.95
CA PRO A 256 -14.69 2.21 12.80
C PRO A 256 -15.81 3.28 12.81
N ALA A 257 -17.00 2.91 13.30
CA ALA A 257 -18.15 3.81 13.37
C ALA A 257 -18.09 4.81 14.55
N ASP A 258 -17.32 4.47 15.58
CA ASP A 258 -17.01 5.25 16.79
C ASP A 258 -15.74 6.10 16.66
N HIS A 259 -15.03 6.02 15.52
CA HIS A 259 -13.85 6.80 15.24
C HIS A 259 -14.19 8.26 14.85
N ARG A 260 -13.31 9.24 15.18
CA ARG A 260 -13.50 10.69 14.88
C ARG A 260 -13.77 11.04 13.41
N LEU A 261 -13.36 10.15 12.50
CA LEU A 261 -13.71 10.14 11.09
C LEU A 261 -14.47 8.83 10.86
N PRO A 262 -15.78 8.77 11.14
CA PRO A 262 -16.51 7.49 11.22
C PRO A 262 -16.77 6.93 9.83
N GLN A 263 -16.60 5.61 9.65
CA GLN A 263 -16.90 4.90 8.40
C GLN A 263 -16.18 5.40 7.14
N MET A 264 -15.10 6.19 7.29
CA MET A 264 -14.34 6.78 6.19
C MET A 264 -13.50 5.72 5.45
N PRO A 265 -13.54 5.67 4.10
CA PRO A 265 -12.63 4.85 3.32
C PRO A 265 -11.22 5.43 3.34
N VAL A 266 -10.24 4.57 3.62
CA VAL A 266 -8.80 4.88 3.62
C VAL A 266 -8.10 3.97 2.62
N VAL A 267 -7.51 4.55 1.59
CA VAL A 267 -6.74 3.85 0.56
C VAL A 267 -5.29 3.71 1.02
N ILE A 268 -4.82 2.47 1.08
CA ILE A 268 -3.45 2.07 1.37
C ILE A 268 -2.74 1.86 0.02
N PHE A 269 -1.94 2.84 -0.41
CA PHE A 269 -1.27 2.81 -1.70
C PHE A 269 0.23 2.50 -1.53
N PRO A 270 0.71 1.31 -1.95
CA PRO A 270 2.12 0.93 -1.77
C PRO A 270 3.10 1.82 -2.56
N GLY A 271 4.38 1.81 -2.15
CA GLY A 271 5.43 2.62 -2.80
C GLY A 271 5.63 2.29 -4.28
N ASN A 272 5.52 1.00 -4.65
CA ASN A 272 5.96 0.43 -5.93
C ASN A 272 4.82 -0.02 -6.87
N VAL A 273 3.55 0.05 -6.45
CA VAL A 273 2.39 -0.46 -7.23
C VAL A 273 1.90 0.53 -8.30
N GLY A 274 1.30 0.00 -9.37
CA GLY A 274 0.65 0.75 -10.45
C GLY A 274 1.60 1.33 -11.51
N GLY A 275 1.04 1.95 -12.56
CA GLY A 275 1.77 2.84 -13.47
C GLY A 275 1.72 4.30 -13.01
N ASP A 276 2.18 5.24 -13.84
CA ASP A 276 2.27 6.66 -13.47
C ASP A 276 0.90 7.32 -13.24
N ASP A 277 -0.15 6.90 -13.95
CA ASP A 277 -1.51 7.42 -13.73
C ASP A 277 -2.25 6.73 -12.56
N ALA A 278 -1.69 5.68 -11.95
CA ALA A 278 -2.44 4.84 -11.00
C ALA A 278 -2.89 5.59 -9.73
N LEU A 279 -2.13 6.59 -9.26
CA LEU A 279 -2.55 7.41 -8.11
C LEU A 279 -3.72 8.35 -8.47
N ALA A 280 -3.70 8.91 -9.68
CA ALA A 280 -4.78 9.73 -10.21
C ALA A 280 -6.02 8.90 -10.53
N GLU A 281 -5.86 7.66 -11.01
CA GLU A 281 -6.96 6.71 -11.22
C GLU A 281 -7.64 6.32 -9.91
N ALA A 282 -6.88 6.04 -8.85
CA ALA A 282 -7.45 5.79 -7.52
C ALA A 282 -8.23 7.01 -6.99
N TYR A 283 -7.74 8.23 -7.25
CA TYR A 283 -8.47 9.46 -6.96
C TYR A 283 -9.79 9.57 -7.76
N ARG A 284 -9.77 9.35 -9.08
CA ARG A 284 -10.96 9.42 -9.95
C ARG A 284 -12.05 8.42 -9.55
N ARG A 285 -11.67 7.23 -9.07
CA ARG A 285 -12.59 6.19 -8.54
C ARG A 285 -13.29 6.58 -7.24
N LEU A 286 -12.79 7.60 -6.53
CA LEU A 286 -13.42 8.18 -5.33
C LEU A 286 -14.12 9.51 -5.66
N ALA A 287 -13.57 10.32 -6.55
CA ALA A 287 -14.04 11.66 -6.89
C ALA A 287 -14.41 11.81 -8.39
N PRO A 288 -15.36 11.03 -8.92
CA PRO A 288 -15.66 11.01 -10.37
C PRO A 288 -16.28 12.32 -10.87
N SER A 289 -17.06 13.01 -10.04
CA SER A 289 -17.71 14.29 -10.36
C SER A 289 -16.71 15.41 -10.68
N HIS A 290 -15.56 15.43 -10.00
CA HIS A 290 -14.52 16.43 -10.25
C HIS A 290 -13.75 16.20 -11.56
N ALA A 291 -13.84 15.03 -12.19
CA ALA A 291 -13.14 14.75 -13.44
C ALA A 291 -13.69 15.55 -14.64
N ALA A 292 -14.97 15.92 -14.63
CA ALA A 292 -15.68 16.56 -15.75
C ALA A 292 -15.74 18.10 -15.64
N ALA A 293 -14.86 18.81 -16.36
CA ALA A 293 -14.65 20.27 -16.40
C ALA A 293 -14.23 20.93 -15.06
N SER A 294 -13.39 21.98 -15.01
CA SER A 294 -12.47 22.59 -15.99
C SER A 294 -11.06 22.69 -15.33
N PRO A 295 -9.92 22.92 -16.03
CA PRO A 295 -8.59 22.82 -15.41
C PRO A 295 -8.42 23.74 -14.19
N ALA A 296 -7.75 23.24 -13.15
CA ALA A 296 -7.44 24.03 -11.96
C ALA A 296 -6.36 25.08 -12.24
N LYS A 297 -6.50 26.27 -11.66
CA LYS A 297 -5.46 27.31 -11.64
C LYS A 297 -4.53 27.06 -10.45
N LEU A 298 -3.24 27.31 -10.60
CA LEU A 298 -2.35 27.47 -9.45
C LEU A 298 -2.89 28.61 -8.57
N ALA A 299 -2.88 28.41 -7.25
CA ALA A 299 -2.93 29.53 -6.32
C ALA A 299 -1.59 30.28 -6.41
N ALA A 300 -1.66 31.60 -6.49
CA ALA A 300 -0.53 32.52 -6.37
C ALA A 300 -0.35 32.92 -4.90
#